data_AF-A0A0F6PAD6-F1
#
_entry.id   AF-A0A0F6PAD6-F1
#
_cell.length_a   1.000
_cell.length_b   1.000
_cell.length_c   1.000
_cell.angle_alpha   90.00
_cell.angle_beta   90.00
_cell.angle_gamma   90.00
#
_symmetry.space_group_name_H-M   'P 1'
#
loop_
_entity.id
_entity.type
_entity.pdbx_description
1 polymer ?
#
loop_
_entity_poly.entity_id
_entity_poly.type
_entity_poly.pdbx_seq_one_letter_code
_entity_poly.pdbx_strand_id
1 'polypeptide(L)'
;AIALIGALALQGGPIFWVGGHRQHHAHTEDISLDPYSAKRGFWWSHMLWILYPRSEFFDDETYYKYAPDLARQPFYRWLDRYFLLLQIPMGLLLYALGGWPFVIYGMFLRAVLLWHCTWFVNSATHMWGYRTFDADDNARNLWWVSIVTYGEGWHNNHHTYPHVAKAGFQWW
;
A
#
# COMPACT_ATOMS: atom_id res chain seq x y z
N ALA A 1 16.26 -8.12 2.43
CA ALA A 1 15.69 -7.88 3.77
C ALA A 1 14.38 -7.09 3.72
N ILE A 2 14.37 -5.85 3.21
CA ILE A 2 13.18 -4.97 3.21
C ILE A 2 11.94 -5.61 2.58
N ALA A 3 12.07 -6.21 1.39
CA ALA A 3 10.92 -6.85 0.72
C ALA A 3 10.29 -7.98 1.55
N LEU A 4 11.09 -8.78 2.26
CA LEU A 4 10.60 -9.85 3.13
C LEU A 4 9.78 -9.27 4.30
N ILE A 5 10.26 -8.17 4.90
CA ILE A 5 9.54 -7.45 5.96
C ILE A 5 8.24 -6.85 5.40
N GLY A 6 8.29 -6.29 4.19
CA GLY A 6 7.11 -5.78 3.49
C GLY A 6 6.06 -6.88 3.24
N ALA A 7 6.48 -8.08 2.88
CA ALA A 7 5.56 -9.22 2.70
C ALA A 7 4.86 -9.64 4.02
N LEU A 8 5.49 -9.37 5.18
CA LEU A 8 4.87 -9.55 6.50
C LEU A 8 3.84 -8.44 6.85
N ALA A 9 3.67 -7.42 6.00
CA ALA A 9 2.61 -6.42 6.14
C ALA A 9 1.22 -6.92 5.74
N LEU A 10 1.13 -8.09 5.08
CA LEU A 10 -0.14 -8.67 4.61
C LEU A 10 -0.91 -7.75 3.64
N GLN A 11 -0.23 -7.03 2.76
CA GLN A 11 -0.85 -6.12 1.79
C GLN A 11 -0.82 -6.64 0.35
N GLY A 12 -0.57 -7.94 0.18
CA GLY A 12 -0.24 -8.55 -1.10
C GLY A 12 1.26 -8.76 -1.26
N GLY A 13 1.62 -9.41 -2.36
CA GLY A 13 3.00 -9.62 -2.76
C GLY A 13 3.69 -8.33 -3.26
N PRO A 14 5.03 -8.28 -3.31
CA PRO A 14 5.75 -7.09 -3.74
C PRO A 14 5.49 -6.71 -5.20
N ILE A 15 5.18 -7.66 -6.09
CA ILE A 15 4.89 -7.35 -7.49
C ILE A 15 3.49 -6.78 -7.60
N PHE A 16 2.51 -7.38 -6.91
CA PHE A 16 1.15 -6.84 -6.80
C PHE A 16 1.17 -5.41 -6.25
N TRP A 17 1.87 -5.18 -5.13
CA TRP A 17 1.89 -3.87 -4.47
C TRP A 17 2.57 -2.80 -5.33
N VAL A 18 3.77 -3.09 -5.87
CA VAL A 18 4.49 -2.13 -6.74
C VAL A 18 3.75 -1.90 -8.05
N GLY A 19 3.16 -2.95 -8.63
CA GLY A 19 2.36 -2.87 -9.84
C GLY A 19 1.14 -1.98 -9.65
N GLY A 20 0.36 -2.20 -8.59
CA GLY A 20 -0.80 -1.37 -8.25
C GLY A 20 -0.43 0.07 -7.96
N HIS A 21 0.65 0.29 -7.22
CA HIS A 21 1.14 1.65 -6.93
C HIS A 21 1.56 2.40 -8.19
N ARG A 22 2.29 1.74 -9.11
CA ARG A 22 2.68 2.35 -10.39
C ARG A 22 1.48 2.58 -11.31
N GLN A 23 0.52 1.67 -11.33
CA GLN A 23 -0.74 1.84 -12.06
C GLN A 23 -1.51 3.04 -11.54
N HIS A 24 -1.60 3.20 -10.21
CA HIS A 24 -2.20 4.36 -9.58
C HIS A 24 -1.50 5.65 -10.02
N HIS A 25 -0.17 5.77 -9.90
CA HIS A 25 0.54 6.97 -10.37
C HIS A 25 0.36 7.26 -11.88
N ALA A 26 0.24 6.23 -12.71
CA ALA A 26 0.03 6.39 -14.14
C ALA A 26 -1.38 6.89 -14.50
N HIS A 27 -2.36 6.61 -13.62
CA HIS A 27 -3.78 6.84 -13.88
C HIS A 27 -4.48 7.48 -12.67
N THR A 28 -3.77 8.32 -11.90
CA THR A 28 -4.25 8.82 -10.61
C THR A 28 -5.66 9.37 -10.75
N GLU A 29 -6.57 8.85 -9.94
CA GLU A 29 -7.99 9.23 -9.92
C GLU A 29 -8.82 8.86 -11.16
N ASP A 30 -8.29 8.14 -12.13
CA ASP A 30 -9.10 7.56 -13.20
C ASP A 30 -10.05 6.51 -12.61
N ILE A 31 -11.36 6.74 -12.72
CA ILE A 31 -12.34 5.85 -12.11
C ILE A 31 -12.33 4.44 -12.72
N SER A 32 -11.75 4.25 -13.91
CA SER A 32 -11.73 2.98 -14.63
C SER A 32 -10.39 2.26 -14.54
N LEU A 33 -9.28 3.00 -14.46
CA LEU A 33 -7.91 2.49 -14.52
C LEU A 33 -7.16 2.52 -13.19
N ASP A 34 -7.55 3.37 -12.23
CA ASP A 34 -7.00 3.39 -10.88
C ASP A 34 -7.90 2.57 -9.92
N PRO A 35 -7.40 1.45 -9.38
CA PRO A 35 -8.20 0.54 -8.55
C PRO A 35 -8.80 1.24 -7.32
N TYR A 36 -8.08 2.18 -6.74
CA TYR A 36 -8.49 2.91 -5.54
C TYR A 36 -8.68 4.40 -5.81
N SER A 37 -9.17 4.75 -7.01
CA SER A 37 -9.50 6.13 -7.39
C SER A 37 -10.35 6.84 -6.35
N ALA A 38 -9.82 7.95 -5.82
CA ALA A 38 -10.52 8.80 -4.85
C ALA A 38 -11.74 9.52 -5.44
N LYS A 39 -11.87 9.61 -6.78
CA LYS A 39 -13.09 10.13 -7.44
C LYS A 39 -14.31 9.24 -7.23
N ARG A 40 -14.13 7.96 -6.87
CA ARG A 40 -15.22 7.06 -6.43
C ARG A 40 -15.63 7.30 -4.96
N GLY A 41 -14.95 8.22 -4.26
CA GLY A 41 -15.25 8.63 -2.89
C GLY A 41 -14.35 8.00 -1.83
N PHE A 42 -14.36 8.57 -0.63
CA PHE A 42 -13.49 8.19 0.49
C PHE A 42 -13.50 6.69 0.78
N TRP A 43 -14.68 6.09 0.92
CA TRP A 43 -14.78 4.68 1.29
C TRP A 43 -14.28 3.77 0.17
N TRP A 44 -14.44 4.17 -1.09
CA TRP A 44 -13.90 3.41 -2.21
C TRP A 44 -12.39 3.33 -2.16
N SER A 45 -11.71 4.48 -2.12
CA SER A 45 -10.25 4.55 -2.07
C SER A 45 -9.68 4.00 -0.76
N HIS A 46 -10.46 4.05 0.34
CA HIS A 46 -10.02 3.51 1.63
C HIS A 46 -10.09 1.98 1.67
N MET A 47 -11.22 1.34 1.32
CA MET A 47 -11.34 -0.12 1.47
C MET A 47 -12.26 -0.82 0.48
N LEU A 48 -13.24 -0.14 -0.11
CA LEU A 48 -14.23 -0.86 -0.91
C LEU A 48 -13.63 -1.41 -2.21
N TRP A 49 -12.54 -0.84 -2.71
CA TRP A 49 -11.83 -1.35 -3.89
C TRP A 49 -11.36 -2.82 -3.75
N ILE A 50 -10.99 -3.24 -2.53
CA ILE A 50 -10.57 -4.61 -2.24
C ILE A 50 -11.74 -5.51 -1.84
N LEU A 51 -12.82 -4.94 -1.30
CA LEU A 51 -14.04 -5.68 -0.92
C LEU A 51 -14.96 -5.96 -2.12
N TYR A 52 -14.89 -5.12 -3.16
CA TYR A 52 -15.57 -5.29 -4.44
C TYR A 52 -14.53 -5.38 -5.56
N PRO A 53 -13.70 -6.45 -5.57
CA PRO A 53 -12.58 -6.54 -6.46
C PRO A 53 -13.06 -6.66 -7.91
N ARG A 54 -12.41 -5.91 -8.80
CA ARG A 54 -12.51 -6.13 -10.24
C ARG A 54 -11.37 -7.06 -10.64
N SER A 55 -11.68 -8.16 -11.31
CA SER A 55 -10.70 -9.21 -11.63
C SER A 55 -9.46 -8.69 -12.37
N GLU A 56 -9.65 -7.69 -13.24
CA GLU A 56 -8.58 -6.97 -13.93
C GLU A 56 -7.52 -6.34 -13.01
N PHE A 57 -7.90 -5.95 -11.79
CA PHE A 57 -7.00 -5.39 -10.77
C PHE A 57 -6.50 -6.45 -9.78
N PHE A 58 -6.67 -7.74 -10.05
CA PHE A 58 -6.14 -8.83 -9.24
C PHE A 58 -5.55 -9.94 -10.13
N ASP A 59 -5.28 -9.61 -11.39
CA ASP A 59 -4.67 -10.47 -12.37
C ASP A 59 -3.14 -10.29 -12.39
N ASP A 60 -2.41 -11.38 -12.14
CA ASP A 60 -0.95 -11.38 -12.07
C ASP A 60 -0.31 -10.86 -13.37
N GLU A 61 -0.85 -11.27 -14.53
CA GLU A 61 -0.31 -10.86 -15.83
C GLU A 61 -0.45 -9.35 -16.06
N THR A 62 -1.53 -8.76 -15.55
CA THR A 62 -1.75 -7.31 -15.61
C THR A 62 -0.74 -6.56 -14.76
N TYR A 63 -0.51 -6.95 -13.50
CA TYR A 63 0.48 -6.25 -12.66
C TYR A 63 1.93 -6.48 -13.07
N TYR A 64 2.23 -7.62 -13.69
CA TYR A 64 3.57 -7.90 -14.20
C TYR A 64 3.98 -6.89 -15.28
N LYS A 65 3.01 -6.29 -16.00
CA LYS A 65 3.26 -5.20 -16.96
C LYS A 65 3.69 -3.90 -16.28
N TYR A 66 3.16 -3.61 -15.08
CA TYR A 66 3.51 -2.42 -14.31
C TYR A 66 4.80 -2.59 -13.48
N ALA A 67 5.15 -3.83 -13.10
CA ALA A 67 6.36 -4.14 -12.33
C ALA A 67 7.28 -5.20 -12.99
N PRO A 68 7.67 -5.01 -14.27
CA PRO A 68 8.41 -6.04 -15.01
C PRO A 68 9.85 -6.23 -14.51
N ASP A 69 10.43 -5.22 -13.88
CA ASP A 69 11.72 -5.26 -13.18
C ASP A 69 11.72 -6.21 -11.98
N LEU A 70 10.61 -6.28 -11.23
CA LEU A 70 10.45 -7.23 -10.13
C LEU A 70 10.05 -8.61 -10.66
N ALA A 71 9.13 -8.67 -11.62
CA ALA A 71 8.61 -9.93 -12.17
C ALA A 71 9.70 -10.82 -12.80
N ARG A 72 10.76 -10.22 -13.38
CA ARG A 72 11.91 -10.96 -13.92
C ARG A 72 12.73 -11.70 -12.85
N GLN A 73 12.63 -11.30 -11.59
CA GLN A 73 13.45 -11.85 -10.51
C GLN A 73 12.70 -13.00 -9.79
N PRO A 74 13.25 -14.23 -9.78
CA PRO A 74 12.60 -15.38 -9.15
C PRO A 74 12.27 -15.17 -7.66
N PHE A 75 13.12 -14.44 -6.94
CA PHE A 75 12.91 -14.12 -5.54
C PHE A 75 11.61 -13.33 -5.30
N TYR A 76 11.35 -12.28 -6.10
CA TYR A 76 10.13 -11.50 -5.95
C TYR A 76 8.90 -12.28 -6.38
N ARG A 77 8.96 -13.11 -7.43
CA ARG A 77 7.85 -14.00 -7.80
C ARG A 77 7.52 -15.02 -6.71
N TRP A 78 8.54 -15.58 -6.06
CA TRP A 78 8.34 -16.47 -4.92
C TRP A 78 7.68 -15.73 -3.76
N LEU A 79 8.20 -14.55 -3.42
CA LEU A 79 7.66 -13.75 -2.33
C LEU A 79 6.21 -13.32 -2.61
N ASP A 80 5.91 -12.95 -3.84
CA ASP A 80 4.59 -12.53 -4.30
C ASP A 80 3.56 -13.65 -4.22
N ARG A 81 3.96 -14.87 -4.59
CA ARG A 81 3.11 -16.06 -4.49
C ARG A 81 2.90 -16.56 -3.06
N TYR A 82 3.92 -16.45 -2.20
CA TYR A 82 3.95 -17.14 -0.91
C TYR A 82 3.93 -16.22 0.32
N PHE A 83 3.69 -14.91 0.17
CA PHE A 83 3.71 -13.95 1.29
C PHE A 83 2.78 -14.35 2.45
N LEU A 84 1.64 -15.00 2.17
CA LEU A 84 0.72 -15.50 3.19
C LEU A 84 1.33 -16.65 4.01
N LEU A 85 2.14 -17.52 3.39
CA LEU A 85 2.79 -18.62 4.10
C LEU A 85 3.84 -18.12 5.09
N LEU A 86 4.40 -16.93 4.87
CA LEU A 86 5.33 -16.29 5.81
C LEU A 86 4.68 -15.96 7.16
N GLN A 87 3.35 -15.90 7.23
CA GLN A 87 2.63 -15.66 8.49
C GLN A 87 2.63 -16.87 9.42
N ILE A 88 2.75 -18.09 8.88
CA ILE A 88 2.70 -19.33 9.66
C ILE A 88 3.81 -19.38 10.72
N PRO A 89 5.11 -19.22 10.38
CA PRO A 89 6.16 -19.23 11.39
C PRO A 89 6.02 -18.06 12.39
N MET A 90 5.53 -16.90 11.95
CA MET A 90 5.28 -15.76 12.84
C MET A 90 4.17 -16.07 13.86
N GLY A 91 3.06 -16.66 13.40
CA GLY A 91 1.94 -17.05 14.25
C GLY A 91 2.32 -18.13 15.25
N LEU A 92 3.09 -19.14 14.82
CA LEU A 92 3.60 -20.18 15.71
C LEU A 92 4.54 -19.59 16.78
N LEU A 93 5.42 -18.67 16.41
CA LEU A 93 6.30 -17.98 17.35
C LEU A 93 5.51 -17.16 18.37
N LEU A 94 4.56 -16.34 17.92
CA LEU A 94 3.71 -15.53 18.80
C LEU A 94 2.88 -16.41 19.75
N TYR A 95 2.34 -17.52 19.23
CA TYR A 95 1.61 -18.49 20.04
C TYR A 95 2.51 -19.14 21.09
N ALA A 96 3.73 -19.54 20.73
CA ALA A 96 4.68 -20.11 21.68
C ALA A 96 5.09 -19.12 22.79
N LEU A 97 5.14 -17.82 22.48
CA LEU A 97 5.55 -16.77 23.43
C LEU A 97 4.43 -16.31 24.37
N GLY A 98 3.17 -16.30 23.91
CA GLY A 98 2.08 -15.71 24.70
C GLY A 98 0.68 -16.24 24.36
N GLY A 99 0.60 -17.39 23.68
CA GLY A 99 -0.65 -18.04 23.30
C GLY A 99 -1.49 -17.23 22.32
N TRP A 100 -2.80 -17.53 22.30
CA TRP A 100 -3.75 -16.86 21.40
C TRP A 100 -3.81 -15.33 21.54
N PRO A 101 -3.69 -14.71 22.73
CA PRO A 101 -3.62 -13.25 22.81
C PRO A 101 -2.52 -12.65 21.93
N PHE A 102 -1.31 -13.21 21.96
CA PHE A 102 -0.20 -12.71 21.14
C PHE A 102 -0.46 -12.85 19.64
N VAL A 103 -1.12 -13.94 19.21
CA VAL A 103 -1.53 -14.11 17.81
C VAL A 103 -2.61 -13.08 17.42
N ILE A 104 -3.63 -12.90 18.27
CA ILE A 104 -4.73 -11.97 18.02
C ILE A 104 -4.22 -10.53 17.88
N TYR A 105 -3.44 -10.06 18.85
CA TYR A 105 -2.92 -8.70 18.83
C TYR A 105 -1.77 -8.52 17.83
N GLY A 106 -0.82 -9.46 17.79
CA GLY A 106 0.40 -9.35 16.99
C GLY A 106 0.23 -9.64 15.50
N MET A 107 -0.79 -10.43 15.12
CA MET A 107 -1.11 -10.68 13.71
C MET A 107 -2.37 -9.96 13.26
N PHE A 108 -3.53 -10.32 13.83
CA PHE A 108 -4.82 -9.92 13.26
C PHE A 108 -5.12 -8.44 13.50
N LEU A 109 -5.13 -7.99 14.75
CA LEU A 109 -5.39 -6.59 15.06
C LEU A 109 -4.32 -5.68 14.44
N ARG A 110 -3.05 -6.06 14.57
CA ARG A 110 -1.93 -5.35 13.95
C ARG A 110 -2.09 -5.22 12.44
N ALA A 111 -2.52 -6.26 11.73
CA ALA A 111 -2.75 -6.21 10.28
C ALA A 111 -3.88 -5.25 9.92
N VAL A 112 -5.02 -5.33 10.61
CA VAL A 112 -6.17 -4.43 10.37
C VAL A 112 -5.77 -2.96 10.61
N LEU A 113 -5.11 -2.67 11.73
CA LEU A 113 -4.63 -1.31 12.02
C LEU A 113 -3.66 -0.81 10.96
N LEU A 114 -2.71 -1.66 10.55
CA LEU A 114 -1.75 -1.34 9.49
C LEU A 114 -2.46 -1.05 8.17
N TRP A 115 -3.44 -1.87 7.78
CA TRP A 115 -4.21 -1.67 6.55
C TRP A 115 -4.91 -0.33 6.56
N HIS A 116 -5.62 0.03 7.63
CA HIS A 116 -6.26 1.35 7.73
C HIS A 116 -5.24 2.50 7.67
N CYS A 117 -4.07 2.36 8.30
CA CYS A 117 -3.00 3.37 8.19
C CYS A 117 -2.56 3.55 6.73
N THR A 118 -2.26 2.48 6.01
CA THR A 118 -1.90 2.55 4.58
C THR A 118 -3.05 3.10 3.73
N TRP A 119 -4.27 2.65 3.97
CA TRP A 119 -5.44 3.07 3.21
C TRP A 119 -5.79 4.55 3.41
N PHE A 120 -5.40 5.18 4.52
CA PHE A 120 -5.51 6.64 4.66
C PHE A 120 -4.65 7.40 3.66
N VAL A 121 -3.55 6.80 3.16
CA VAL A 121 -2.77 7.38 2.07
C VAL A 121 -3.66 7.50 0.84
N ASN A 122 -4.26 6.40 0.38
CA ASN A 122 -5.13 6.42 -0.81
C ASN A 122 -6.39 7.28 -0.62
N SER A 123 -6.93 7.36 0.59
CA SER A 123 -8.20 8.05 0.84
C SER A 123 -8.04 9.47 1.39
N ALA A 124 -7.55 9.63 2.61
CA ALA A 124 -7.51 10.92 3.28
C ALA A 124 -6.58 11.89 2.57
N THR A 125 -5.42 11.42 2.08
CA THR A 125 -4.45 12.31 1.41
C THR A 125 -4.84 12.69 -0.01
N HIS A 126 -5.84 12.05 -0.63
CA HIS A 126 -6.42 12.52 -1.90
C HIS A 126 -7.62 13.47 -1.73
N MET A 127 -8.05 13.72 -0.49
CA MET A 127 -9.26 14.51 -0.21
C MET A 127 -8.99 15.73 0.67
N TRP A 128 -8.09 15.60 1.64
CA TRP A 128 -7.84 16.63 2.65
C TRP A 128 -6.38 16.96 2.80
N GLY A 129 -6.11 18.18 3.25
CA GLY A 129 -4.76 18.71 3.42
C GLY A 129 -4.42 19.80 2.41
N TYR A 130 -3.13 20.10 2.31
CA TYR A 130 -2.61 21.20 1.51
C TYR A 130 -1.71 20.70 0.38
N ARG A 131 -1.37 21.57 -0.57
CA ARG A 131 -0.47 21.27 -1.68
C ARG A 131 0.73 22.19 -1.62
N THR A 132 1.92 21.61 -1.68
CA THR A 132 3.18 22.35 -1.76
C THR A 132 3.61 22.54 -3.21
N PHE A 133 3.27 21.58 -4.06
CA PHE A 133 3.59 21.58 -5.49
C PHE A 133 2.33 21.41 -6.34
N ASP A 134 2.37 22.01 -7.52
CA ASP A 134 1.36 21.82 -8.55
C ASP A 134 1.55 20.45 -9.22
N ALA A 135 0.48 19.67 -9.30
CA ALA A 135 0.41 18.34 -9.89
C ALA A 135 -0.97 18.13 -10.55
N ASP A 136 -1.08 17.22 -11.51
CA ASP A 136 -2.34 16.96 -12.22
C ASP A 136 -3.20 15.87 -11.53
N ASP A 137 -3.30 15.96 -10.20
CA ASP A 137 -4.12 15.10 -9.34
C ASP A 137 -4.60 15.88 -8.09
N ASN A 138 -5.36 15.24 -7.20
CA ASN A 138 -5.78 15.76 -5.90
C ASN A 138 -4.96 15.21 -4.72
N ALA A 139 -3.76 14.68 -4.93
CA ALA A 139 -2.89 14.30 -3.82
C ALA A 139 -2.53 15.55 -2.99
N ARG A 140 -2.56 15.39 -1.66
CA ARG A 140 -2.41 16.44 -0.66
C ARG A 140 -1.48 15.98 0.45
N ASN A 141 -0.74 16.92 1.00
CA ASN A 141 0.05 16.73 2.22
C ASN A 141 -0.88 16.78 3.45
N LEU A 142 -0.83 15.73 4.27
CA LEU A 142 -1.68 15.58 5.45
C LEU A 142 -0.85 15.02 6.63
N TRP A 143 -0.46 15.91 7.54
CA TRP A 143 0.53 15.64 8.59
C TRP A 143 0.17 14.45 9.50
N TRP A 144 -1.11 14.29 9.87
CA TRP A 144 -1.50 13.21 10.78
C TRP A 144 -1.43 11.84 10.11
N VAL A 145 -1.64 11.78 8.78
CA VAL A 145 -1.41 10.54 8.02
C VAL A 145 0.07 10.19 8.10
N SER A 146 0.96 11.17 7.96
CA SER A 146 2.40 10.96 8.05
C SER A 146 2.84 10.35 9.40
N ILE A 147 2.14 10.66 10.50
CA ILE A 147 2.42 10.04 11.81
C ILE A 147 2.09 8.56 11.80
N VAL A 148 0.91 8.19 11.29
CA VAL A 148 0.44 6.80 11.30
C VAL A 148 1.04 5.94 10.19
N THR A 149 1.62 6.56 9.16
CA THR A 149 2.27 5.87 8.03
C THR A 149 3.78 6.04 7.98
N TYR A 150 4.38 6.65 9.01
CA TYR A 150 5.83 6.86 9.10
C TYR A 150 6.43 7.70 7.96
N GLY A 151 5.67 8.67 7.41
CA GLY A 151 6.16 9.61 6.38
C GLY A 151 5.30 9.74 5.14
N GLU A 152 4.42 8.76 4.86
CA GLU A 152 3.68 8.70 3.60
C GLU A 152 2.53 9.73 3.49
N GLY A 153 2.28 10.50 4.54
CA GLY A 153 1.30 11.59 4.52
C GLY A 153 1.74 12.81 3.70
N TRP A 154 3.01 12.91 3.32
CA TRP A 154 3.52 13.92 2.39
C TRP A 154 3.19 13.57 0.93
N HIS A 155 1.91 13.32 0.66
CA HIS A 155 1.47 12.64 -0.55
C HIS A 155 1.49 13.53 -1.80
N ASN A 156 1.20 14.82 -1.68
CA ASN A 156 1.35 15.77 -2.80
C ASN A 156 2.82 15.84 -3.26
N ASN A 157 3.76 15.85 -2.32
CA ASN A 157 5.19 15.84 -2.62
C ASN A 157 5.58 14.56 -3.36
N HIS A 158 5.12 13.42 -2.85
CA HIS A 158 5.36 12.11 -3.42
C HIS A 158 4.81 11.98 -4.85
N HIS A 159 3.57 12.40 -5.10
CA HIS A 159 2.98 12.38 -6.46
C HIS A 159 3.67 13.33 -7.43
N THR A 160 4.17 14.47 -6.96
CA THR A 160 4.92 15.41 -7.81
C THR A 160 6.30 14.87 -8.16
N TYR A 161 6.96 14.20 -7.21
CA TYR A 161 8.32 13.68 -7.37
C TYR A 161 8.44 12.20 -6.98
N PRO A 162 7.77 11.27 -7.71
CA PRO A 162 7.63 9.87 -7.31
C PRO A 162 8.94 9.07 -7.36
N HIS A 163 9.99 9.64 -7.97
CA HIS A 163 11.33 9.05 -8.03
C HIS A 163 12.23 9.45 -6.85
N VAL A 164 11.78 10.35 -5.98
CA VAL A 164 12.54 10.80 -4.82
C VAL A 164 12.25 9.86 -3.65
N ALA A 165 13.32 9.32 -3.04
CA ALA A 165 13.19 8.34 -1.96
C ALA A 165 12.54 8.90 -0.68
N LYS A 166 12.56 10.23 -0.48
CA LYS A 166 11.92 10.90 0.66
C LYS A 166 10.66 11.62 0.17
N ALA A 167 9.51 11.30 0.76
CA ALA A 167 8.27 12.05 0.53
C ALA A 167 8.28 13.43 1.24
N GLY A 168 8.91 13.51 2.41
CA GLY A 168 9.14 14.77 3.14
C GLY A 168 10.38 15.50 2.61
N PHE A 169 10.22 16.77 2.22
CA PHE A 169 11.31 17.64 1.77
C PHE A 169 11.94 18.47 2.91
N GLN A 170 11.26 18.54 4.06
CA GLN A 170 11.80 19.12 5.28
C GLN A 170 12.20 18.00 6.25
N TRP A 171 13.13 18.28 7.16
CA TRP A 171 13.66 17.27 8.08
C TRP A 171 12.72 16.95 9.24
N TRP A 172 11.76 17.84 9.52
CA TRP A 172 10.76 17.73 10.59
C TRP A 172 9.46 17.08 10.10
#